data_AF-K9XCR7-F1
#
_entry.id   AF-K9XCR7-F1
#
_cell.length_a   1.000
_cell.length_b   1.000
_cell.length_c   1.000
_cell.angle_alpha   90.00
_cell.angle_beta   90.00
_cell.angle_gamma   90.00
#
_symmetry.space_group_name_H-M   'P 1'
#
loop_
_entity.id
_entity.type
_entity.pdbx_description
1 polymer ?
#
loop_
_entity_poly.entity_id
_entity_poly.type
_entity_poly.pdbx_seq_one_letter_code
_entity_poly.pdbx_strand_id
1 'polypeptide(L)'
;MNLQKLKATVYEIAAVSTIKQLKTKYEVLKSLDMRRKASWEQALAIVQQHQTEFTSWLENPPDEYKELFAEIDRVAGNYDNELAILKQKQQAMMSIADDIKALAEEIQDEGDRLKYEARQSQQADWN
;
A
#
# COMPACT_ATOMS: atom_id res chain seq x y z
N MET A 1 37.93 -25.35 5.43
CA MET A 1 37.54 -24.08 6.07
C MET A 1 37.87 -24.12 7.56
N ASN A 2 38.36 -23.03 8.17
CA ASN A 2 38.52 -22.95 9.63
C ASN A 2 37.16 -22.75 10.32
N LEU A 3 37.06 -23.04 11.62
CA LEU A 3 35.78 -23.02 12.35
C LEU A 3 35.15 -21.61 12.44
N GLN A 4 35.97 -20.57 12.60
CA GLN A 4 35.51 -19.18 12.66
C GLN A 4 34.85 -18.75 11.34
N LYS A 5 35.49 -19.03 10.21
CA LYS A 5 34.96 -18.75 8.87
C LYS A 5 33.69 -19.55 8.62
N LEU A 6 33.64 -20.82 9.03
CA LEU A 6 32.45 -21.65 8.91
C LEU A 6 31.25 -21.08 9.67
N LYS A 7 31.44 -20.62 10.90
CA LYS A 7 30.40 -19.95 11.69
C LYS A 7 29.92 -18.67 10.99
N ALA A 8 30.85 -17.83 10.56
CA ALA A 8 30.55 -16.57 9.89
C ALA A 8 29.71 -16.81 8.62
N THR A 9 30.11 -17.75 7.76
CA THR A 9 29.36 -18.09 6.54
C THR A 9 27.97 -18.64 6.83
N VAL A 10 27.83 -19.52 7.83
CA VAL A 10 26.51 -20.04 8.21
C VAL A 10 25.59 -18.92 8.69
N TYR A 11 26.11 -18.01 9.52
CA TYR A 11 25.37 -16.85 10.00
C TYR A 11 24.98 -15.86 8.91
N GLU A 12 25.90 -15.62 7.96
CA GLU A 12 25.66 -14.77 6.80
C GLU A 12 24.53 -15.31 5.92
N ILE A 13 24.62 -16.58 5.47
CA ILE A 13 23.59 -17.18 4.62
C ILE A 13 22.26 -17.28 5.37
N ALA A 14 22.29 -17.64 6.66
CA ALA A 14 21.07 -17.74 7.46
C ALA A 14 20.48 -16.37 7.83
N ALA A 15 21.20 -15.26 7.61
CA ALA A 15 20.86 -13.92 8.09
C ALA A 15 20.55 -13.89 9.61
N VAL A 16 21.41 -14.54 10.41
CA VAL A 16 21.30 -14.60 11.89
C VAL A 16 22.62 -14.28 12.54
N SER A 17 22.60 -13.85 13.81
CA SER A 17 23.83 -13.48 14.53
C SER A 17 24.18 -14.45 15.66
N THR A 18 23.28 -15.37 16.01
CA THR A 18 23.44 -16.27 17.16
C THR A 18 23.02 -17.70 16.86
N ILE A 19 23.60 -18.66 17.58
CA ILE A 19 23.20 -20.09 17.52
C ILE A 19 21.72 -20.27 17.88
N LYS A 20 21.20 -19.47 18.82
CA LYS A 20 19.80 -19.54 19.23
C LYS A 20 18.88 -19.19 18.06
N GLN A 21 19.13 -18.06 17.40
CA GLN A 21 18.36 -17.65 16.21
C GLN A 21 18.48 -18.69 15.08
N LEU A 22 19.68 -19.21 14.86
CA LEU A 22 19.92 -20.24 13.85
C LEU A 22 19.06 -21.50 14.11
N LYS A 23 19.05 -22.00 15.35
CA LYS A 23 18.27 -23.17 15.76
C LYS A 23 16.76 -22.93 15.83
N THR A 24 16.34 -21.69 16.03
CA THR A 24 14.92 -21.31 15.93
C THR A 24 14.46 -21.26 14.48
N LYS A 25 15.31 -20.76 13.56
CA LYS A 25 15.01 -20.68 12.13
C LYS A 25 15.02 -22.05 11.46
N TYR A 26 15.95 -22.92 11.84
CA TYR A 26 16.07 -24.26 11.28
C TYR A 26 15.94 -25.30 12.40
N GLU A 27 14.73 -25.83 12.56
CA GLU A 27 14.37 -26.80 13.61
C GLU A 27 15.30 -28.02 13.60
N VAL A 28 15.68 -28.49 12.42
CA VAL A 28 16.61 -29.61 12.19
C VAL A 28 17.99 -29.41 12.83
N LEU A 29 18.41 -28.16 13.09
CA LEU A 29 19.68 -27.85 13.73
C LEU A 29 19.62 -27.96 15.26
N LYS A 30 18.44 -28.13 15.87
CA LYS A 30 18.31 -28.17 17.33
C LYS A 30 19.08 -29.34 17.94
N SER A 31 19.08 -30.50 17.29
CA SER A 31 19.78 -31.72 17.73
C SER A 31 21.31 -31.63 17.59
N LEU A 32 21.83 -30.68 16.80
CA LEU A 32 23.26 -30.59 16.53
C LEU A 32 24.05 -29.94 17.68
N ASP A 33 25.21 -30.50 17.99
CA ASP A 33 26.16 -29.95 18.96
C ASP A 33 27.09 -28.92 18.29
N MET A 34 26.69 -27.64 18.37
CA MET A 34 27.38 -26.51 17.74
C MET A 34 28.74 -26.16 18.39
N ARG A 35 29.27 -27.02 19.27
CA ARG A 35 30.67 -27.00 19.68
C ARG A 35 31.58 -27.72 18.69
N ARG A 36 31.03 -28.63 17.88
CA ARG A 36 31.78 -29.49 16.96
C ARG A 36 31.82 -28.91 15.55
N LYS A 37 32.99 -28.95 14.91
CA LYS A 37 33.15 -28.50 13.51
C LYS A 37 32.23 -29.24 12.55
N ALA A 38 32.08 -30.56 12.70
CA ALA A 38 31.21 -31.38 11.87
C ALA A 38 29.74 -30.91 11.89
N SER A 39 29.25 -30.48 13.06
CA SER A 39 27.89 -29.92 13.19
C SER A 39 27.73 -28.59 12.47
N TRP A 40 28.78 -27.77 12.41
CA TRP A 40 28.76 -26.54 11.60
C TRP A 40 28.83 -26.81 10.10
N GLU A 41 29.51 -27.87 9.67
CA GLU A 41 29.54 -28.29 8.25
C GLU A 41 28.16 -28.79 7.82
N GLN A 42 27.48 -29.56 8.67
CA GLN A 42 26.09 -29.98 8.47
C GLN A 42 25.14 -28.77 8.44
N ALA A 43 25.29 -27.83 9.37
CA ALA A 43 24.48 -26.62 9.40
C ALA A 43 24.66 -25.79 8.11
N LEU A 44 25.89 -25.69 7.59
CA LEU A 44 26.15 -25.01 6.33
C LEU A 44 25.40 -25.66 5.17
N ALA A 45 25.46 -26.99 5.04
CA ALA A 45 24.75 -27.72 3.99
C ALA A 45 23.23 -27.49 4.05
N ILE A 46 22.65 -27.57 5.25
CA ILE A 46 21.21 -27.35 5.48
C ILE A 46 20.81 -25.93 5.09
N VAL A 47 21.57 -24.94 5.55
CA VAL A 47 21.29 -23.52 5.26
C VAL A 47 21.44 -23.21 3.78
N GLN A 48 22.45 -23.79 3.11
CA GLN A 48 22.63 -23.64 1.66
C GLN A 48 21.49 -24.27 0.88
N GLN A 49 21.06 -25.48 1.25
CA GLN A 49 19.93 -26.15 0.61
C GLN A 49 18.66 -25.30 0.72
N HIS A 50 18.32 -24.82 1.91
CA HIS A 50 17.17 -23.94 2.10
C HIS A 50 17.26 -22.65 1.28
N GLN A 51 18.46 -22.07 1.16
CA GLN A 51 18.67 -20.88 0.33
C GLN A 51 18.40 -21.18 -1.15
N THR A 52 18.87 -22.33 -1.65
CA THR A 52 18.62 -22.78 -3.03
C THR A 52 17.13 -23.06 -3.27
N GLU A 53 16.46 -23.76 -2.36
CA GLU A 53 15.01 -24.02 -2.43
C GLU A 53 14.22 -22.71 -2.44
N PHE A 54 14.60 -21.75 -1.60
CA PHE A 54 13.96 -20.43 -1.56
C PHE A 54 14.19 -19.64 -2.85
N THR A 55 15.41 -19.63 -3.40
CA THR A 55 15.69 -18.98 -4.69
C THR A 55 14.90 -19.64 -5.82
N SER A 56 14.82 -20.97 -5.86
CA SER A 56 14.01 -21.69 -6.85
C SER A 56 12.52 -21.36 -6.71
N TRP A 57 12.02 -21.21 -5.48
CA TRP A 57 10.64 -20.80 -5.21
C TRP A 57 10.38 -19.35 -5.65
N LEU A 58 11.35 -18.43 -5.48
CA LEU A 58 11.21 -17.04 -5.96
C LEU A 58 11.19 -16.96 -7.49
N GLU A 59 11.97 -17.79 -8.18
CA GLU A 59 12.01 -17.85 -9.64
C GLU A 59 10.72 -18.43 -10.22
N ASN A 60 10.14 -19.43 -9.55
CA ASN A 60 8.87 -20.03 -9.96
C ASN A 60 8.01 -20.35 -8.74
N PRO A 61 7.26 -19.36 -8.22
CA PRO A 61 6.39 -19.60 -7.08
C PRO A 61 5.23 -20.52 -7.50
N PRO A 62 4.66 -21.29 -6.55
CA PRO A 62 3.46 -22.06 -6.79
C PRO A 62 2.33 -21.17 -7.32
N ASP A 63 1.49 -21.74 -8.19
CA ASP A 63 0.47 -20.98 -8.91
C ASP A 63 -0.55 -20.32 -7.97
N GLU A 64 -0.85 -20.95 -6.82
CA GLU A 64 -1.69 -20.37 -5.77
C GLU A 64 -1.20 -18.97 -5.33
N TYR A 65 0.11 -18.76 -5.21
CA TYR A 65 0.66 -17.46 -4.84
C TYR A 65 0.60 -16.47 -6.01
N LYS A 66 0.84 -16.94 -7.25
CA LYS A 66 0.73 -16.09 -8.44
C LYS A 66 -0.70 -15.55 -8.59
N GLU A 67 -1.69 -16.41 -8.39
CA GLU A 67 -3.10 -16.05 -8.44
C GLU A 67 -3.46 -15.06 -7.33
N LEU A 68 -3.00 -15.29 -6.10
CA LEU A 68 -3.21 -14.35 -4.99
C LEU A 68 -2.63 -12.96 -5.28
N PHE A 69 -1.40 -12.87 -5.80
CA PHE A 69 -0.80 -11.58 -6.15
C PHE A 69 -1.52 -10.91 -7.32
N ALA A 70 -1.91 -11.66 -8.35
CA ALA A 70 -2.69 -11.13 -9.46
C ALA A 70 -4.06 -10.58 -9.00
N GLU A 71 -4.70 -11.25 -8.05
CA GLU A 71 -5.95 -10.76 -7.46
C GLU A 71 -5.73 -9.49 -6.61
N ILE A 72 -4.65 -9.43 -5.83
CA ILE A 72 -4.27 -8.22 -5.09
C ILE A 72 -4.07 -7.04 -6.06
N ASP A 73 -3.30 -7.25 -7.13
CA ASP A 73 -3.04 -6.22 -8.15
C ASP A 73 -4.34 -5.75 -8.82
N ARG A 74 -5.23 -6.70 -9.15
CA ARG A 74 -6.55 -6.39 -9.74
C ARG A 74 -7.41 -5.56 -8.80
N VAL A 75 -7.50 -5.94 -7.52
CA VAL A 75 -8.28 -5.22 -6.52
C VAL A 75 -7.71 -3.84 -6.27
N ALA A 76 -6.40 -3.70 -6.12
CA ALA A 76 -5.73 -2.42 -5.95
C ALA A 76 -5.98 -1.49 -7.13
N GLY A 77 -5.84 -1.99 -8.37
CA GLY A 77 -6.12 -1.21 -9.57
C GLY A 77 -7.58 -0.75 -9.67
N ASN A 78 -8.54 -1.60 -9.26
CA ASN A 78 -9.94 -1.21 -9.22
C ASN A 78 -10.20 -0.08 -8.20
N TYR A 79 -9.61 -0.17 -7.01
CA TYR A 79 -9.72 0.88 -5.99
C TYR A 79 -9.13 2.22 -6.46
N ASP A 80 -7.98 2.21 -7.13
CA ASP A 80 -7.37 3.43 -7.68
C ASP A 80 -8.28 4.09 -8.73
N ASN A 81 -8.93 3.29 -9.58
CA ASN A 81 -9.89 3.78 -10.57
C ASN A 81 -11.14 4.36 -9.90
N GLU A 82 -11.72 3.67 -8.91
CA GLU A 82 -12.87 4.18 -8.16
C GLU A 82 -12.56 5.50 -7.44
N LEU A 83 -11.35 5.60 -6.86
CA LEU A 83 -10.89 6.82 -6.21
C LEU A 83 -10.74 7.99 -7.20
N ALA A 84 -10.24 7.71 -8.41
CA ALA A 84 -10.14 8.72 -9.47
C ALA A 84 -11.54 9.24 -9.88
N ILE A 85 -12.49 8.33 -10.07
CA ILE A 85 -13.90 8.68 -10.38
C ILE A 85 -14.51 9.51 -9.25
N LEU A 86 -14.28 9.14 -7.99
CA LEU A 86 -14.79 9.86 -6.83
C LEU A 86 -14.26 11.31 -6.80
N LYS A 87 -12.96 11.50 -7.04
CA LYS A 87 -12.35 12.84 -7.11
C LYS A 87 -12.95 13.68 -8.22
N GLN A 88 -13.20 13.09 -9.40
CA GLN A 88 -13.87 13.80 -10.50
C GLN A 88 -15.29 14.22 -10.11
N LYS A 89 -16.06 13.34 -9.46
CA LYS A 89 -17.41 13.66 -8.98
C LYS A 89 -17.41 14.74 -7.91
N GLN A 90 -16.42 14.71 -7.01
CA GLN A 90 -16.25 15.76 -6.00
C GLN A 90 -16.00 17.13 -6.64
N GLN A 91 -15.12 17.20 -7.65
CA GLN A 91 -14.86 18.44 -8.39
C GLN A 91 -16.11 18.96 -9.10
N ALA A 92 -16.87 18.08 -9.76
CA ALA A 92 -18.12 18.45 -10.39
C ALA A 92 -19.15 18.99 -9.39
N MET A 93 -19.23 18.38 -8.20
CA MET A 93 -20.13 18.83 -7.14
C MET A 93 -19.74 20.22 -6.60
N MET A 94 -18.44 20.51 -6.47
CA MET A 94 -17.97 21.83 -6.09
C MET A 94 -18.34 22.89 -7.13
N SER A 95 -18.16 22.58 -8.42
CA SER A 95 -18.58 23.48 -9.51
C SER A 95 -20.08 23.76 -9.47
N ILE A 96 -20.92 22.74 -9.25
CA ILE A 96 -22.38 22.93 -9.12
C ILE A 96 -22.71 23.81 -7.91
N ALA A 97 -22.00 23.65 -6.80
CA ALA A 97 -22.22 24.49 -5.63
C ALA A 97 -21.88 25.97 -5.89
N ASP A 98 -20.79 26.23 -6.64
CA ASP A 98 -20.42 27.58 -7.07
C ASP A 98 -21.47 28.18 -8.02
N ASP A 99 -21.97 27.40 -8.98
CA ASP A 99 -23.03 27.83 -9.91
C ASP A 99 -24.34 28.17 -9.17
N ILE A 100 -24.74 27.35 -8.19
CA ILE A 100 -25.93 27.61 -7.35
C ILE A 100 -25.75 28.91 -6.57
N LYS A 101 -24.55 29.15 -6.04
CA LYS A 101 -24.27 30.38 -5.30
C LYS A 101 -24.37 31.60 -6.22
N ALA A 102 -23.78 31.55 -7.41
CA ALA A 102 -23.86 32.62 -8.39
C ALA A 102 -25.32 32.91 -8.79
N LEU A 103 -26.12 31.88 -9.03
CA LEU A 103 -27.55 32.02 -9.34
C LEU A 103 -28.34 32.65 -8.19
N ALA A 104 -28.03 32.28 -6.94
CA ALA A 104 -28.69 32.86 -5.77
C ALA A 104 -28.38 34.36 -5.62
N GLU A 105 -27.13 34.76 -5.88
CA GLU A 105 -26.72 36.17 -5.90
C GLU A 105 -27.45 36.94 -7.02
N GLU A 106 -27.52 36.40 -8.24
CA GLU A 106 -28.25 37.00 -9.36
C GLU A 106 -29.75 37.21 -9.05
N ILE A 107 -30.40 36.19 -8.46
CA ILE A 107 -31.82 36.28 -8.06
C ILE A 107 -32.02 37.36 -6.98
N GLN A 108 -31.09 37.47 -6.04
CA GLN A 108 -31.17 38.49 -4.99
C GLN A 108 -31.04 39.90 -5.58
N ASP A 109 -30.07 40.12 -6.45
CA ASP A 109 -29.84 41.41 -7.12
C ASP A 109 -31.04 41.82 -7.98
N GLU A 110 -31.60 40.88 -8.75
CA GLU A 110 -32.80 41.11 -9.55
C GLU A 110 -34.01 41.48 -8.65
N GLY A 111 -34.18 40.75 -7.55
CA GLY A 111 -35.24 41.02 -6.58
C GLY A 111 -35.12 42.43 -5.97
N ASP A 112 -33.91 42.88 -5.67
CA ASP A 112 -33.66 44.21 -5.13
C ASP A 112 -33.86 45.31 -6.20
N ARG A 113 -33.50 45.05 -7.46
CA ARG A 113 -33.82 45.92 -8.60
C ARG A 113 -35.34 46.11 -8.75
N LEU A 114 -36.10 45.02 -8.79
CA LEU A 114 -37.57 45.08 -8.94
C LEU A 114 -38.23 45.85 -7.78
N LYS A 115 -37.75 45.67 -6.54
CA LYS A 115 -38.23 46.47 -5.40
C LYS A 115 -37.94 47.95 -5.57
N TYR A 116 -36.77 48.30 -6.10
CA TYR A 116 -36.40 49.70 -6.36
C TYR A 116 -37.30 50.31 -7.43
N GLU A 117 -37.48 49.63 -8.57
CA GLU A 117 -38.35 50.07 -9.67
C GLU A 117 -39.80 50.25 -9.22
N ALA A 118 -40.35 49.30 -8.47
CA ALA A 118 -41.71 49.40 -7.93
C ALA A 118 -41.91 50.63 -7.02
N ARG A 119 -40.91 50.96 -6.19
CA ARG A 119 -40.95 52.17 -5.35
C ARG A 119 -40.91 53.45 -6.17
N GLN A 120 -40.09 53.50 -7.22
CA GLN A 120 -40.01 54.64 -8.12
C GLN A 120 -41.33 54.87 -8.87
N SER A 121 -41.94 53.81 -9.40
CA SER A 121 -43.25 53.92 -10.07
C SER A 121 -44.34 54.40 -9.13
N GLN A 122 -44.41 53.87 -7.90
CA GLN A 122 -45.36 54.36 -6.89
C GLN A 122 -45.16 55.85 -6.60
N GLN A 123 -43.92 56.32 -6.48
CA GLN A 123 -43.64 57.72 -6.18
C GLN A 123 -43.89 58.66 -7.37
N ALA A 124 -43.81 58.17 -8.60
CA ALA A 124 -44.15 58.90 -9.81
C ALA A 124 -45.68 59.07 -9.98
N ASP A 125 -46.48 58.08 -9.57
CA ASP A 125 -47.95 58.15 -9.65
C ASP A 125 -48.59 59.12 -8.64
N TRP A 126 -47.85 59.57 -7.61
CA TRP A 126 -48.32 60.51 -6.59
C TRP A 126 -47.97 61.99 -6.85
N ASN A 127 -47.23 62.29 -7.93
CA ASN A 127 -46.86 63.64 -8.36
C ASN A 127 -47.65 64.07 -9.61
#